data_AF-A0A7X3VPJ6-F1
#
_entry.id   AF-A0A7X3VPJ6-F1
#
_cell.length_a   1.000
_cell.length_b   1.000
_cell.length_c   1.000
_cell.angle_alpha   90.00
_cell.angle_beta   90.00
_cell.angle_gamma   90.00
#
_symmetry.space_group_name_H-M   'P 1'
#
loop_
_entity.id
_entity.type
_entity.pdbx_description
1 polymer ?
#
loop_
_entity_poly.entity_id
_entity_poly.type
_entity_poly.pdbx_seq_one_letter_code
_entity_poly.pdbx_strand_id
1 'polypeptide(L)' 'MKLTFRYPVYPTKTQETTLFKWLDHLCDLQNSARHDRKVAWETEGERVSRNDQQRKLKVVRLGEYSSSGVRT' A
#
# COMPACT_ATOMS: atom_id res chain seq x y z
N MET A 1 -32.70 31.45 14.18
CA MET A 1 -32.19 30.08 14.39
C MET A 1 -32.00 29.41 13.03
N LYS A 2 -30.76 29.03 12.66
CA LYS A 2 -30.53 28.14 11.50
C LYS A 2 -30.64 26.70 12.01
N LEU A 3 -31.66 25.97 11.58
CA LEU A 3 -31.74 24.53 11.80
C LEU A 3 -30.70 23.86 10.90
N THR A 4 -29.53 23.53 11.44
CA THR A 4 -28.56 22.69 10.73
C THR A 4 -28.97 21.24 10.89
N PHE A 5 -29.99 20.83 10.13
CA PHE A 5 -30.36 19.43 10.04
C PHE A 5 -29.24 18.70 9.30
N ARG A 6 -28.36 18.01 10.06
CA ARG A 6 -27.26 17.22 9.51
C ARG A 6 -27.85 15.86 9.14
N TYR A 7 -28.22 15.67 7.87
CA TYR A 7 -28.57 14.35 7.40
C TYR A 7 -27.38 13.41 7.60
N PRO A 8 -27.57 12.23 8.22
CA PRO A 8 -26.54 11.21 8.20
C PRO A 8 -26.31 10.83 6.74
N VAL A 9 -25.12 11.18 6.23
CA VAL A 9 -24.70 10.81 4.88
C VAL A 9 -24.31 9.34 4.92
N TYR A 10 -25.27 8.49 4.60
CA TYR A 10 -24.99 7.08 4.35
C TYR A 10 -24.46 6.93 2.93
N PRO A 11 -23.41 6.14 2.71
CA PRO A 11 -22.98 5.83 1.36
C PRO A 11 -24.11 5.12 0.61
N THR A 12 -24.29 5.46 -0.65
CA THR A 12 -25.12 4.65 -1.55
C THR A 12 -24.51 3.26 -1.66
N LYS A 13 -25.30 2.26 -2.09
CA LYS A 13 -24.80 0.89 -2.27
C LYS A 13 -23.58 0.83 -3.19
N THR A 14 -23.55 1.66 -4.24
CA THR A 14 -22.39 1.78 -5.14
C THR A 14 -21.14 2.33 -4.43
N GLN A 15 -21.31 3.35 -3.58
CA GLN A 15 -20.21 3.91 -2.80
C GLN A 15 -19.68 2.88 -1.79
N GLU A 16 -20.57 2.17 -1.11
CA GLU A 16 -20.23 1.08 -0.19
C GLU A 16 -19.43 -0.02 -0.90
N THR A 17 -19.90 -0.51 -2.05
CA THR A 17 -19.16 -1.50 -2.85
C THR A 17 -17.79 -0.99 -3.31
N THR A 18 -17.71 0.28 -3.71
CA THR A 18 -16.43 0.88 -4.15
C THR A 18 -15.44 0.95 -3.00
N LEU A 19 -15.90 1.36 -1.80
CA LEU A 19 -15.07 1.42 -0.61
C LEU A 19 -14.55 0.04 -0.21
N PHE A 20 -15.39 -1.00 -0.25
CA PHE A 20 -14.95 -2.36 0.04
C PHE A 20 -13.91 -2.86 -0.97
N LYS A 21 -14.12 -2.63 -2.27
CA LYS A 21 -13.12 -2.98 -3.29
C LYS A 21 -11.78 -2.28 -3.04
N TRP A 22 -11.81 -1.00 -2.68
CA TRP A 22 -10.58 -0.28 -2.34
C TRP A 22 -9.93 -0.83 -1.07
N LEU A 23 -10.71 -1.17 -0.06
CA LEU A 23 -10.20 -1.78 1.16
C LEU A 23 -9.50 -3.11 0.86
N ASP A 24 -10.13 -3.98 0.06
CA ASP A 24 -9.55 -5.27 -0.35
C ASP A 24 -8.21 -5.05 -1.06
N HIS A 25 -8.15 -4.15 -2.04
CA HIS A 25 -6.91 -3.83 -2.74
C HIS A 25 -5.81 -3.29 -1.82
N LEU A 26 -6.16 -2.46 -0.82
CA LEU A 26 -5.19 -1.94 0.14
C LEU A 26 -4.69 -3.03 1.10
N CYS A 27 -5.57 -3.94 1.52
CA CYS A 27 -5.21 -5.10 2.32
C CYS A 27 -4.25 -6.02 1.57
N ASP A 28 -4.56 -6.34 0.31
CA ASP A 28 -3.70 -7.16 -0.55
C ASP A 28 -2.32 -6.53 -0.70
N LEU A 29 -2.26 -5.24 -1.05
CA LEU A 29 -1.01 -4.51 -1.19
C LEU A 29 -0.17 -4.54 0.10
N GLN A 30 -0.82 -4.34 1.25
CA GLN A 30 -0.15 -4.36 2.54
C GLN A 30 0.33 -5.77 2.92
N ASN A 31 -0.43 -6.80 2.57
CA ASN A 31 -0.06 -8.19 2.82
C ASN A 31 1.12 -8.62 1.95
N SER A 32 1.12 -8.28 0.65
CA SER A 32 2.27 -8.46 -0.24
C SER A 32 3.50 -7.75 0.31
N ALA A 33 3.36 -6.49 0.74
CA ALA A 33 4.48 -5.74 1.31
C ALA A 33 5.03 -6.38 2.61
N ARG A 34 4.18 -6.97 3.45
CA ARG A 34 4.61 -7.75 4.62
C ARG A 34 5.35 -9.03 4.21
N HIS A 35 4.83 -9.72 3.20
CA HIS A 35 5.42 -10.93 2.67
C HIS A 35 6.84 -10.66 2.14
N ASP A 36 7.03 -9.63 1.32
CA ASP A 36 8.35 -9.29 0.77
C ASP A 36 9.39 -9.03 1.87
N ARG A 37 8.99 -8.35 2.96
CA ARG A 37 9.90 -8.10 4.09
C ARG A 37 10.25 -9.37 4.84
N LYS A 38 9.30 -10.30 4.95
CA LYS A 38 9.54 -11.62 5.54
C LYS A 38 10.52 -12.41 4.67
N VAL A 39 10.30 -12.42 3.35
CA VAL A 39 11.18 -13.09 2.39
C VAL A 39 12.59 -12.52 2.45
N ALA A 40 12.77 -11.20 2.38
CA ALA A 40 14.09 -10.56 2.48
C ALA A 40 14.86 -10.96 3.75
N TRP A 41 14.17 -11.09 4.88
CA TRP A 41 14.78 -11.59 6.11
C TRP A 41 15.16 -13.07 6.02
N GLU A 42 14.28 -13.91 5.48
CA GLU A 42 14.49 -15.35 5.41
C GLU A 42 15.54 -15.75 4.36
N THR A 43 15.64 -15.03 3.24
CA THR A 43 16.53 -15.38 2.12
C THR A 43 17.86 -14.63 2.15
N GLU A 44 17.85 -13.35 2.49
CA GLU A 44 19.01 -12.47 2.41
C GLU A 44 19.54 -12.07 3.80
N GLY A 45 18.81 -12.39 4.87
CA GLY A 45 19.11 -11.91 6.22
C GLY A 45 18.91 -10.40 6.38
N GLU A 46 18.29 -9.74 5.40
CA GLU A 46 18.13 -8.29 5.39
C GLU A 46 16.87 -7.86 6.15
N ARG A 47 17.05 -6.94 7.09
CA ARG A 47 15.93 -6.32 7.80
C ARG A 47 15.44 -5.09 7.04
N VAL A 48 14.37 -5.26 6.27
CA VAL A 48 13.73 -4.15 5.54
C VAL A 48 12.68 -3.47 6.42
N SER A 49 12.84 -2.17 6.68
CA SER A 49 11.80 -1.38 7.38
C SER A 49 10.66 -0.98 6.43
N ARG A 50 9.52 -0.56 6.98
CA ARG A 50 8.40 -0.03 6.17
C ARG A 50 8.81 1.20 5.36
N ASN A 51 9.66 2.07 5.93
CA ASN A 51 10.11 3.29 5.28
C ASN A 51 11.04 2.98 4.10
N ASP A 52 11.91 1.97 4.24
CA ASP A 52 12.79 1.52 3.15
C ASP A 52 11.98 0.94 1.99
N GLN A 53 10.98 0.12 2.31
CA GLN A 53 10.07 -0.43 1.32
C GLN A 53 9.28 0.66 0.60
N GLN A 54 8.78 1.67 1.33
CA GLN A 54 8.06 2.81 0.73
C GLN A 54 8.97 3.63 -0.20
N ARG A 55 10.24 3.83 0.15
CA ARG A 55 11.22 4.51 -0.71
C ARG A 55 11.45 3.75 -2.01
N LYS A 56 11.61 2.44 -1.95
CA LYS A 56 11.77 1.58 -3.15
C LYS A 56 10.57 1.70 -4.11
N LEU A 57 9.33 1.77 -3.59
CA LEU A 57 8.12 1.95 -4.42
C LEU A 57 8.07 3.29 -5.18
N LYS A 58 8.65 4.36 -4.65
CA LYS A 58 8.70 5.67 -5.34
C LYS A 58 9.64 5.64 -6.53
N VAL A 59 10.77 4.92 -6.41
CA VAL A 59 11.76 4.76 -7.49
C VAL A 59 11.15 4.00 -8.66
N VAL A 60 10.39 2.93 -8.39
CA VAL A 60 9.64 2.16 -9.40
C VAL A 60 8.65 3.02 -10.18
N ARG A 61 7.93 3.93 -9.50
CA ARG A 61 6.93 4.80 -10.12
C ARG A 61 7.54 5.83 -11.09
N LEU A 62 8.81 6.17 -10.93
CA LEU A 62 9.53 7.15 -11.76
C LEU A 62 10.29 6.50 -12.94
N GLY A 63 10.23 5.17 -13.10
CA GLY A 63 10.88 4.47 -14.21
C GLY A 63 12.41 4.36 -14.10
N GLU A 64 13.00 4.75 -12.97
CA GLU A 64 14.44 4.66 -12.72
C GLU A 64 14.81 3.26 -12.20
N TYR A 65 14.71 2.24 -13.05
CA TYR A 65 15.34 0.95 -12.77
C TYR A 65 16.78 0.95 -13.29
N SER A 66 17.77 1.24 -12.43
CA SER A 66 19.16 0.85 -12.73
C SER A 66 19.29 -0.66 -12.50
N SER A 67 19.36 -1.42 -13.58
CA SER A 67 19.82 -2.82 -13.56
C SER A 67 21.30 -2.85 -13.20
N SER A 68 21.63 -2.83 -11.91
CA SER A 68 23.01 -3.06 -11.46
C SER A 68 23.03 -3.48 -9.99
N GLY A 69 22.74 -4.76 -9.76
CA GLY A 69 22.87 -5.42 -8.47
C GLY A 69 23.72 -6.69 -8.57
N VAL A 70 24.76 -6.69 -9.40
CA VAL A 70 25.87 -7.64 -9.29
C VAL A 70 27.10 -6.82 -8.91
N ARG A 71 27.58 -7.00 -7.68
CA ARG A 71 28.98 -6.73 -7.36
C ARG A 71 29.55 -7.99 -6.71
N THR A 72 30.54 -8.51 -7.40
CA THR A 72 31.63 -9.34 -6.89
C THR A 72 32.18 -8.82 -5.56
#